data_AF-A0AAD0T2D3-F1
#
_entry.id   AF-A0AAD0T2D3-F1
#
_cell.length_a   1.000
_cell.length_b   1.000
_cell.length_c   1.000
_cell.angle_alpha   90.00
_cell.angle_beta   90.00
_cell.angle_gamma   90.00
#
_symmetry.space_group_name_H-M   'P 1'
#
loop_
_entity.id
_entity.type
_entity.pdbx_description
1 polymer ?
#
loop_
_entity_poly.entity_id
_entity_poly.type
_entity_poly.pdbx_seq_one_letter_code
_entity_poly.pdbx_strand_id
1 'polypeptide(L)'
;MKLIISFLFTLSILASAPSEKEIKFASNVSPYLKDLILELYLNSKITQEEVVILGENLLAPIDNDFIELSIMDTVLKTKTTKEYKHIDISQGLFNELEKEVLKLNQEMYFSKRIAKKILKDLGELLTNQTLREYNAYIKSTDRNKKASKELSQFMNRISYLQFWIQTLRKPAATRKQTLLDTNLEVFNVVNRNLQVASRTGNQNTKGQYISINDIDLIKARRAVDKLFFDTTPQKDPDYQAPEELPDPVDSW
;
A
#
# COMPACT_ATOMS: atom_id res chain seq x y z
N MET A 1 -22.25 32.25 5.85
CA MET A 1 -21.28 31.37 6.53
C MET A 1 -21.87 30.05 7.03
N LYS A 2 -23.02 30.01 7.71
CA LYS A 2 -23.61 28.73 8.20
C LYS A 2 -23.92 27.70 7.10
N LEU A 3 -24.36 28.14 5.92
CA LEU A 3 -24.65 27.25 4.78
C LEU A 3 -23.40 26.64 4.14
N ILE A 4 -22.26 27.34 4.15
CA ILE A 4 -20.99 26.83 3.60
C ILE A 4 -20.41 25.74 4.51
N ILE A 5 -20.56 25.90 5.83
CA ILE A 5 -20.13 24.88 6.81
C ILE A 5 -21.00 23.62 6.69
N SER A 6 -22.32 23.75 6.50
CA SER A 6 -23.18 22.59 6.20
C SER A 6 -22.82 21.92 4.88
N PHE A 7 -22.46 22.67 3.83
CA PHE A 7 -22.06 22.10 2.53
C PHE A 7 -20.72 21.35 2.61
N LEU A 8 -19.75 21.88 3.38
CA LEU A 8 -18.47 21.22 3.66
C LEU A 8 -18.63 19.95 4.53
N PHE A 9 -19.57 19.97 5.48
CA PHE A 9 -19.95 18.79 6.27
C PHE A 9 -20.63 17.72 5.41
N THR A 10 -21.45 18.09 4.42
CA THR A 10 -22.05 17.11 3.50
C THR A 10 -21.04 16.52 2.51
N LEU A 11 -20.06 17.30 2.04
CA LEU A 11 -19.00 16.81 1.14
C LEU A 11 -18.08 15.76 1.79
N SER A 12 -17.82 15.89 3.09
CA SER A 12 -17.02 14.91 3.85
C SER A 12 -17.79 13.62 4.19
N ILE A 13 -19.13 13.61 4.04
CA ILE A 13 -19.99 12.43 4.22
C ILE A 13 -20.17 11.64 2.91
N LEU A 14 -19.87 12.23 1.74
CA LEU A 14 -20.04 11.60 0.43
C LEU A 14 -18.75 11.01 -0.17
N ALA A 15 -17.57 11.24 0.42
CA ALA A 15 -16.39 10.47 0.06
C ALA A 15 -16.53 9.07 0.66
N SER A 16 -16.91 8.10 -0.18
CA SER A 16 -16.92 6.69 0.19
C SER A 16 -15.54 6.30 0.73
N ALA A 17 -15.51 5.59 1.85
CA ALA A 17 -14.24 5.10 2.40
C ALA A 17 -13.55 4.21 1.35
N PRO A 18 -12.22 4.33 1.16
CA PRO A 18 -11.51 3.55 0.14
C PRO A 18 -11.78 2.06 0.32
N SER A 19 -12.11 1.37 -0.77
CA SER A 19 -12.44 -0.06 -0.73
C SER A 19 -11.56 -0.87 -1.67
N GLU A 20 -11.22 -2.10 -1.26
CA GLU A 20 -10.33 -3.00 -2.02
C GLU A 20 -10.86 -3.26 -3.44
N LYS A 21 -12.19 -3.26 -3.61
CA LYS A 21 -12.85 -3.49 -4.90
C LYS A 21 -12.59 -2.40 -5.94
N GLU A 22 -12.10 -1.23 -5.50
CA GLU A 22 -11.79 -0.09 -6.36
C GLU A 22 -10.49 -0.32 -7.10
N ILE A 23 -9.55 -1.09 -6.56
CA ILE A 23 -8.24 -1.30 -7.20
C ILE A 23 -8.19 -2.71 -7.82
N LYS A 24 -7.89 -2.76 -9.12
CA LYS A 24 -7.59 -3.99 -9.85
C LYS A 24 -6.12 -4.03 -10.22
N PHE A 25 -5.50 -5.17 -9.94
CA PHE A 25 -4.13 -5.47 -10.30
C PHE A 25 -4.11 -6.55 -11.38
N ALA A 26 -3.21 -6.40 -12.36
CA ALA A 26 -2.88 -7.49 -13.26
C ALA A 26 -2.24 -8.65 -12.49
N SER A 27 -2.38 -9.88 -13.00
CA SER A 27 -1.92 -11.11 -12.33
C SER A 27 -0.41 -11.18 -12.14
N ASN A 28 0.33 -10.40 -12.92
CA ASN A 28 1.78 -10.33 -12.92
C ASN A 28 2.34 -9.19 -12.05
N VAL A 29 1.53 -8.49 -11.25
CA VAL A 29 2.04 -7.48 -10.32
C VAL A 29 2.60 -8.16 -9.07
N SER A 30 3.79 -7.72 -8.63
CA SER A 30 4.41 -8.21 -7.39
C SER A 30 3.42 -8.20 -6.21
N PRO A 31 3.31 -9.30 -5.43
CA PRO A 31 2.52 -9.34 -4.21
C PRO A 31 2.91 -8.27 -3.19
N TYR A 32 4.19 -7.87 -3.14
CA TYR A 32 4.66 -6.82 -2.24
C TYR A 32 4.14 -5.46 -2.64
N LEU A 33 4.20 -5.14 -3.94
CA LEU A 33 3.68 -3.89 -4.46
C LEU A 33 2.15 -3.81 -4.29
N LYS A 34 1.45 -4.91 -4.58
CA LYS A 34 0.01 -5.02 -4.38
C LYS A 34 -0.38 -4.74 -2.93
N ASP A 35 0.23 -5.46 -1.98
CA ASP A 35 -0.10 -5.31 -0.56
C ASP A 35 0.23 -3.91 -0.05
N LEU A 36 1.33 -3.31 -0.52
CA LEU A 36 1.75 -1.95 -0.17
C LEU A 36 0.71 -0.92 -0.60
N ILE A 37 0.28 -0.98 -1.86
CA ILE A 37 -0.70 -0.07 -2.44
C ILE A 37 -2.05 -0.24 -1.73
N LEU A 38 -2.52 -1.48 -1.55
CA LEU A 38 -3.78 -1.76 -0.87
C LEU A 38 -3.78 -1.26 0.58
N GLU A 39 -2.74 -1.55 1.36
CA GLU A 39 -2.66 -1.11 2.74
C GLU A 39 -2.69 0.42 2.85
N LEU A 40 -1.89 1.12 2.04
CA LEU A 40 -1.84 2.58 2.06
C LEU A 40 -3.15 3.21 1.58
N TYR A 41 -3.76 2.66 0.53
CA TYR A 41 -5.01 3.17 -0.02
C TYR A 41 -6.17 3.01 0.96
N LEU A 42 -6.35 1.80 1.53
CA LEU A 42 -7.41 1.50 2.49
C LEU A 42 -7.27 2.29 3.79
N ASN A 43 -6.05 2.69 4.16
CA ASN A 43 -5.79 3.55 5.30
C ASN A 43 -5.70 5.05 4.94
N SER A 44 -6.15 5.43 3.74
CA SER A 44 -6.19 6.83 3.26
C SER A 44 -4.85 7.56 3.33
N LYS A 45 -3.74 6.83 3.17
CA LYS A 45 -2.39 7.40 3.13
C LYS A 45 -1.93 7.78 1.73
N ILE A 46 -2.56 7.20 0.72
CA ILE A 46 -2.41 7.58 -0.69
C ILE A 46 -3.79 7.75 -1.32
N THR A 47 -3.86 8.58 -2.34
CA THR A 47 -5.05 8.93 -3.10
C THR A 47 -5.20 8.04 -4.33
N GLN A 48 -6.40 8.08 -4.93
CA GLN A 48 -6.67 7.45 -6.22
C GLN A 48 -5.70 7.93 -7.31
N GLU A 49 -5.42 9.23 -7.36
CA GLU A 49 -4.53 9.85 -8.33
C GLU A 49 -3.10 9.31 -8.20
N GLU A 50 -2.58 9.17 -6.97
CA GLU A 50 -1.25 8.60 -6.73
C GLU A 50 -1.15 7.13 -7.17
N VAL A 51 -2.23 6.36 -7.05
CA VAL A 51 -2.28 4.97 -7.56
C VAL A 51 -2.26 4.96 -9.09
N VAL A 52 -2.98 5.86 -9.75
CA VAL A 52 -2.97 5.99 -11.22
C VAL A 52 -1.56 6.38 -11.71
N ILE A 53 -0.96 7.40 -11.10
CA ILE A 53 0.40 7.87 -11.46
C ILE A 53 1.41 6.73 -11.30
N LEU A 54 1.35 5.97 -10.21
CA LEU A 54 2.23 4.80 -10.04
C LEU A 54 1.97 3.76 -11.14
N GLY A 55 0.70 3.49 -11.46
CA GLY A 55 0.29 2.59 -12.54
C GLY A 55 0.83 2.99 -13.91
N GLU A 56 0.84 4.28 -14.23
CA GLU A 56 1.40 4.81 -15.49
C GLU A 56 2.93 4.69 -15.56
N ASN A 57 3.61 4.77 -14.41
CA ASN A 57 5.05 4.60 -14.34
C ASN A 57 5.50 3.12 -14.45
N LEU A 58 4.57 2.17 -14.41
CA LEU A 58 4.83 0.76 -14.69
C LEU A 58 4.89 0.53 -16.21
N LEU A 59 6.05 0.80 -16.83
CA LEU A 59 6.26 0.61 -18.28
C LEU A 59 6.23 -0.86 -18.76
N ALA A 60 6.40 -1.77 -17.83
CA ALA A 60 6.27 -3.22 -17.90
C ALA A 60 6.16 -3.66 -16.43
N PRO A 61 5.82 -4.91 -16.08
CA PRO A 61 6.38 -5.44 -14.86
C PRO A 61 7.90 -5.40 -15.06
N ILE A 62 8.54 -4.28 -14.72
CA ILE A 62 9.95 -4.25 -14.38
C ILE A 62 10.12 -5.48 -13.52
N ASP A 63 11.02 -6.39 -13.96
CA ASP A 63 11.17 -7.76 -13.46
C ASP A 63 10.75 -7.78 -12.00
N ASN A 64 9.64 -8.42 -11.62
CA ASN A 64 9.02 -8.19 -10.30
C ASN A 64 10.04 -8.30 -9.18
N ASP A 65 11.06 -9.12 -9.40
CA ASP A 65 12.29 -9.25 -8.65
C ASP A 65 12.96 -7.90 -8.33
N PHE A 66 13.16 -7.00 -9.29
CA PHE A 66 13.68 -5.65 -9.05
C PHE A 66 12.78 -4.81 -8.15
N ILE A 67 11.46 -4.82 -8.39
CA ILE A 67 10.51 -4.07 -7.56
C ILE A 67 10.52 -4.62 -6.13
N GLU A 68 10.49 -5.95 -5.98
CA GLU A 68 10.56 -6.62 -4.69
C GLU A 68 11.87 -6.33 -3.97
N LEU A 69 12.99 -6.40 -4.68
CA LEU A 69 14.30 -6.05 -4.15
C LEU A 69 14.34 -4.59 -3.69
N SER A 70 13.79 -3.66 -4.47
CA SER A 70 13.73 -2.24 -4.09
C SER A 70 12.87 -2.03 -2.84
N ILE A 71 11.72 -2.71 -2.74
CA ILE A 71 10.86 -2.67 -1.55
C ILE A 71 11.60 -3.25 -0.34
N MET A 72 12.17 -4.46 -0.46
CA MET A 72 12.86 -5.13 0.63
C MET A 72 14.08 -4.34 1.10
N ASP A 73 14.88 -3.83 0.17
CA ASP A 73 16.06 -3.02 0.49
C ASP A 73 15.68 -1.75 1.24
N THR A 74 14.60 -1.07 0.81
CA THR A 74 14.08 0.12 1.49
C THR A 74 13.58 -0.22 2.90
N VAL A 75 12.79 -1.29 3.03
CA VAL A 75 12.27 -1.81 4.30
C VAL A 75 13.40 -2.11 5.29
N LEU A 76 14.46 -2.78 4.86
CA LEU A 76 15.60 -3.14 5.71
C LEU A 76 16.42 -1.92 6.10
N LYS A 77 16.64 -0.99 5.16
CA LYS A 77 17.40 0.25 5.40
C LYS A 77 16.61 1.31 6.16
N THR A 78 15.32 1.09 6.42
CA THR A 78 14.49 2.09 7.08
C THR A 78 14.99 2.34 8.50
N LYS A 79 15.39 3.60 8.75
CA LYS A 79 15.91 4.09 10.04
C LYS A 79 17.02 3.21 10.63
N THR A 80 17.81 2.53 9.80
CA THR A 80 18.98 1.77 10.28
C THR A 80 20.00 2.75 10.85
N THR A 81 20.18 2.75 12.17
CA THR A 81 21.20 3.56 12.83
C THR A 81 22.52 2.80 12.88
N LYS A 82 23.65 3.51 12.75
CA LYS A 82 24.98 2.93 13.03
C LYS A 82 25.20 2.67 14.53
N GLU A 83 24.37 3.26 15.39
CA GLU A 83 24.37 2.98 16.82
C GLU A 83 23.63 1.68 17.10
N TYR A 84 24.39 0.66 17.47
CA TYR A 84 23.85 -0.62 17.93
C TYR A 84 23.24 -0.43 19.31
N LYS A 85 21.91 -0.55 19.41
CA LYS A 85 21.28 -0.82 20.69
C LYS A 85 21.16 -2.33 20.80
N HIS A 86 21.67 -2.89 21.89
CA HIS A 86 21.55 -4.32 22.12
C HIS A 86 20.07 -4.73 22.11
N ILE A 87 19.78 -5.80 21.38
CA ILE A 87 18.51 -6.50 21.44
C ILE A 87 18.83 -7.91 21.91
N ASP A 88 18.21 -8.31 23.01
CA ASP A 88 18.30 -9.68 23.49
C ASP A 88 17.46 -10.59 22.58
N ILE A 89 18.14 -11.30 21.69
CA ILE A 89 17.52 -12.25 20.77
C ILE A 89 17.26 -13.54 21.56
N SER A 90 16.02 -13.68 22.03
CA SER A 90 15.57 -14.79 22.86
C SER A 90 14.25 -15.39 22.37
N GLN A 91 13.94 -16.62 22.78
CA GLN A 91 12.64 -17.25 22.50
C GLN A 91 11.48 -16.41 23.07
N GLY A 92 11.71 -15.73 24.20
CA GLY A 92 10.74 -14.82 24.79
C GLY A 92 10.40 -13.65 23.86
N LEU A 93 11.41 -13.02 23.26
CA LEU A 93 11.22 -11.96 22.27
C LEU A 93 10.45 -12.47 21.04
N PHE A 94 10.81 -13.65 20.53
CA PHE A 94 10.10 -14.25 19.40
C PHE A 94 8.62 -14.46 19.70
N ASN A 95 8.29 -15.09 20.83
CA ASN A 95 6.91 -15.35 21.24
C ASN A 95 6.12 -14.04 21.50
N GLU A 96 6.78 -12.99 22.02
CA GLU A 96 6.18 -11.67 22.18
C GLU A 96 5.81 -11.08 20.82
N LEU A 97 6.75 -11.04 19.88
CA LEU A 97 6.53 -10.46 18.57
C LEU A 97 5.51 -11.25 17.75
N GLU A 98 5.50 -12.58 17.85
CA GLU A 98 4.50 -13.43 17.21
C GLU A 98 3.07 -13.02 17.61
N LYS A 99 2.85 -12.80 18.92
CA LYS A 99 1.57 -12.29 19.44
C LYS A 99 1.25 -10.89 18.90
N GLU A 100 2.24 -10.02 18.82
CA GLU A 100 2.03 -8.66 18.30
C GLU A 100 1.69 -8.64 16.81
N VAL A 101 2.27 -9.53 16.01
CA VAL A 101 1.95 -9.68 14.58
C VAL A 101 0.51 -10.18 14.38
N LEU A 102 0.05 -11.12 15.23
CA LEU A 102 -1.34 -11.60 15.18
C LEU A 102 -2.36 -10.50 15.50
N LYS A 103 -1.98 -9.50 16.31
CA LYS A 103 -2.83 -8.35 16.68
C LYS A 103 -2.91 -7.26 15.60
N LEU A 104 -2.18 -7.37 14.49
CA LEU A 104 -2.26 -6.37 13.42
C LEU A 104 -3.65 -6.41 12.75
N ASN A 105 -4.21 -5.23 12.47
CA ASN A 105 -5.53 -5.07 11.83
C ASN A 105 -5.60 -5.82 10.48
N GLN A 106 -6.80 -6.22 10.07
CA GLN A 106 -7.00 -6.95 8.81
C GLN A 106 -6.50 -6.18 7.57
N GLU A 107 -6.70 -4.87 7.56
CA GLU A 107 -6.28 -3.96 6.47
C GLU A 107 -4.77 -3.72 6.38
N MET A 108 -3.97 -4.23 7.33
CA MET A 108 -2.51 -4.07 7.38
C MET A 108 -1.79 -5.19 6.59
N TYR A 109 -2.13 -5.33 5.30
CA TYR A 109 -1.65 -6.41 4.42
C TYR A 109 -0.12 -6.45 4.30
N PHE A 110 0.48 -5.34 3.91
CA PHE A 110 1.91 -5.20 3.70
C PHE A 110 2.68 -5.34 5.01
N SER A 111 2.26 -4.62 6.04
CA SER A 111 2.86 -4.67 7.36
C SER A 111 2.85 -6.09 7.94
N LYS A 112 1.75 -6.86 7.75
CA LYS A 112 1.70 -8.27 8.15
C LYS A 112 2.70 -9.12 7.37
N ARG A 113 2.81 -8.92 6.06
CA ARG A 113 3.76 -9.66 5.22
C ARG A 113 5.20 -9.39 5.64
N ILE A 114 5.57 -8.12 5.85
CA ILE A 114 6.90 -7.74 6.33
C ILE A 114 7.13 -8.31 7.73
N ALA A 115 6.20 -8.14 8.66
CA ALA A 115 6.38 -8.61 10.03
C ALA A 115 6.54 -10.14 10.12
N LYS A 116 5.85 -10.92 9.27
CA LYS A 116 6.07 -12.36 9.16
C LYS A 116 7.46 -12.72 8.65
N LYS A 117 8.02 -11.95 7.70
CA LYS A 117 9.42 -12.13 7.26
C LYS A 117 10.40 -11.80 8.37
N ILE A 118 10.19 -10.68 9.08
CA ILE A 118 11.01 -10.28 10.23
C ILE A 118 10.98 -11.37 11.33
N LEU A 119 9.81 -11.97 11.61
CA LEU A 119 9.70 -13.09 12.54
C LEU A 119 10.50 -14.32 12.07
N LYS A 120 10.43 -14.65 10.78
CA LYS A 120 11.23 -15.74 10.22
C LYS A 120 12.72 -15.47 10.39
N ASP A 121 13.19 -14.28 10.04
CA ASP A 121 14.60 -13.89 10.18
C ASP A 121 15.05 -13.94 11.64
N LEU A 122 14.20 -13.51 12.58
CA LEU A 122 14.46 -13.63 14.01
C LEU A 122 14.58 -15.09 14.46
N GLY A 123 13.70 -15.97 13.95
CA GLY A 123 13.78 -17.41 14.19
C GLY A 123 15.10 -18.01 13.68
N GLU A 124 15.56 -17.60 12.51
CA GLU A 124 16.86 -18.02 11.97
C GLU A 124 18.02 -17.55 12.87
N LEU A 125 17.98 -16.29 13.34
CA LEU A 125 18.99 -15.77 14.27
C LEU A 125 19.03 -16.52 15.61
N LEU A 126 17.89 -16.99 16.13
CA LEU A 126 17.83 -17.79 17.35
C LEU A 126 18.59 -19.12 17.24
N THR A 127 18.57 -19.72 16.05
CA THR A 127 19.26 -21.00 15.77
C THR A 127 20.74 -20.82 15.40
N ASN A 128 21.20 -19.57 15.21
CA ASN A 128 22.55 -19.28 14.77
C ASN A 128 23.58 -19.50 15.90
N GLN A 129 24.65 -20.23 15.60
CA GLN A 129 25.72 -20.53 16.57
C GLN A 129 26.41 -19.27 17.10
N THR A 130 26.53 -18.21 16.27
CA THR A 130 27.13 -16.92 16.61
C THR A 130 26.31 -16.14 17.64
N LEU A 131 25.07 -16.53 17.95
CA LEU A 131 24.26 -15.90 18.99
C LEU A 131 24.92 -15.98 20.38
N ARG A 132 25.58 -17.11 20.69
CA ARG A 132 26.31 -17.26 21.97
C ARG A 132 27.47 -16.28 22.06
N GLU A 133 28.21 -16.12 20.97
CA GLU A 133 29.32 -15.17 20.87
C GLU A 133 28.84 -13.73 20.98
N TYR A 134 27.72 -13.40 20.33
CA TYR A 134 27.07 -12.10 20.45
C TYR A 134 26.67 -11.79 21.89
N ASN A 135 26.01 -12.73 22.58
CA ASN A 135 25.61 -12.55 23.97
C ASN A 135 26.81 -12.38 24.91
N ALA A 136 27.90 -13.11 24.67
CA ALA A 136 29.15 -12.94 25.42
C ALA A 136 29.84 -11.61 25.10
N TYR A 137 29.80 -11.16 23.85
CA TYR A 137 30.37 -9.89 23.40
C TYR A 137 29.68 -8.70 24.07
N ILE A 138 28.35 -8.67 24.06
CA ILE A 138 27.56 -7.60 24.67
C ILE A 138 27.76 -7.54 26.20
N LYS A 139 27.88 -8.70 26.87
CA LYS A 139 28.11 -8.77 28.32
C LYS A 139 29.55 -8.46 28.73
N SER A 140 30.47 -8.38 27.77
CA SER A 140 31.88 -8.14 28.09
C SER A 140 32.12 -6.70 28.54
N THR A 141 32.86 -6.53 29.63
CA THR A 141 33.30 -5.23 30.15
C THR A 141 34.53 -4.68 29.42
N ASP A 142 35.14 -5.49 28.54
CA ASP A 142 36.29 -5.10 27.75
C ASP A 142 35.88 -4.25 26.54
N ARG A 143 36.04 -2.93 26.68
CA ARG A 143 35.73 -1.94 25.64
C ARG A 143 36.64 -2.02 24.41
N ASN A 144 37.75 -2.75 24.48
CA ASN A 144 38.71 -2.89 23.37
C ASN A 144 38.53 -4.19 22.58
N LYS A 145 37.62 -5.07 23.00
CA LYS A 145 37.35 -6.33 22.31
C LYS A 145 36.81 -6.06 20.92
N LYS A 146 37.59 -6.38 19.89
CA LYS A 146 37.16 -6.30 18.49
C LYS A 146 36.25 -7.48 18.17
N ALA A 147 35.13 -7.21 17.50
CA ALA A 147 34.27 -8.26 16.98
C ALA A 147 34.98 -9.01 15.83
N SER A 148 34.81 -10.33 15.77
CA SER A 148 35.21 -11.10 14.59
C SER A 148 34.41 -10.65 13.35
N LYS A 149 34.88 -11.02 12.16
CA LYS A 149 34.13 -10.71 10.92
C LYS A 149 32.73 -11.32 10.93
N GLU A 150 32.61 -12.56 11.39
CA GLU A 150 31.34 -13.28 11.50
C GLU A 150 30.40 -12.63 12.53
N LEU A 151 30.93 -12.27 13.70
CA LEU A 151 30.17 -11.55 14.71
C LEU A 151 29.72 -10.17 14.21
N SER A 152 30.57 -9.47 13.46
CA SER A 152 30.21 -8.18 12.85
C SER A 152 29.08 -8.33 11.82
N GLN A 153 29.11 -9.39 11.00
CA GLN A 153 28.02 -9.70 10.07
C GLN A 153 26.73 -10.04 10.81
N PHE A 154 26.81 -10.81 11.90
CA PHE A 154 25.66 -11.13 12.74
C PHE A 154 25.05 -9.87 13.39
N MET A 155 25.89 -8.98 13.94
CA MET A 155 25.46 -7.69 14.49
C MET A 155 24.78 -6.81 13.43
N ASN A 156 25.32 -6.77 12.21
CA ASN A 156 24.69 -6.06 11.08
C ASN A 156 23.30 -6.64 10.76
N ARG A 157 23.11 -7.97 10.81
CA ARG A 157 21.78 -8.56 10.59
C ARG A 157 20.79 -8.11 11.67
N ILE A 158 21.22 -8.08 12.94
CA ILE A 158 20.39 -7.60 14.04
C ILE A 158 20.01 -6.12 13.85
N SER A 159 20.94 -5.27 13.40
CA SER A 159 20.66 -3.83 13.24
C SER A 159 19.59 -3.54 12.20
N TYR A 160 19.50 -4.33 11.12
CA TYR A 160 18.40 -4.22 10.15
C TYR A 160 17.03 -4.59 10.73
N LEU A 161 16.98 -5.52 11.68
CA LEU A 161 15.73 -5.94 12.33
C LEU A 161 15.31 -5.01 13.46
N GLN A 162 16.24 -4.22 14.01
CA GLN A 162 16.03 -3.43 15.22
C GLN A 162 14.83 -2.49 15.14
N PHE A 163 14.72 -1.74 14.04
CA PHE A 163 13.62 -0.80 13.83
C PHE A 163 12.27 -1.51 13.85
N TRP A 164 12.17 -2.66 13.18
CA TRP A 164 10.95 -3.46 13.08
C TRP A 164 10.57 -4.08 14.41
N ILE A 165 11.53 -4.67 15.13
CA ILE A 165 11.33 -5.21 16.47
C ILE A 165 10.79 -4.12 17.41
N GLN A 166 11.43 -2.95 17.44
CA GLN A 166 10.99 -1.85 18.29
C GLN A 166 9.60 -1.33 17.90
N THR A 167 9.31 -1.27 16.60
CA THR A 167 8.01 -0.81 16.10
C THR A 167 6.88 -1.78 16.46
N LEU A 168 7.11 -3.09 16.35
CA LEU A 168 6.10 -4.09 16.69
C LEU A 168 5.73 -4.10 18.18
N ARG A 169 6.69 -3.74 19.06
CA ARG A 169 6.50 -3.64 20.52
C ARG A 169 5.81 -2.35 20.97
N LYS A 170 5.58 -1.39 20.07
CA LYS A 170 4.85 -0.16 20.41
C LYS A 170 3.37 -0.46 20.71
N PRO A 171 2.70 0.39 21.50
CA PRO A 171 1.25 0.33 21.69
C PRO A 171 0.50 0.38 20.35
N ALA A 172 -0.66 -0.28 20.27
CA ALA A 172 -1.38 -0.53 19.01
C ALA A 172 -1.60 0.72 18.13
N ALA A 173 -2.05 1.84 18.73
CA ALA A 173 -2.28 3.09 17.99
C ALA A 173 -0.98 3.67 17.42
N THR A 174 0.06 3.78 18.25
CA THR A 174 1.38 4.30 17.85
C THR A 174 2.07 3.38 16.84
N ARG A 175 1.91 2.07 17.01
CA ARG A 175 2.42 1.05 16.09
C ARG A 175 1.78 1.20 14.71
N LYS A 176 0.44 1.27 14.64
CA LYS A 176 -0.28 1.42 13.37
C LYS A 176 0.24 2.65 12.62
N GLN A 177 0.31 3.80 13.28
CA GLN A 177 0.77 5.02 12.65
C GLN A 177 2.24 4.93 12.21
N THR A 178 3.13 4.39 13.05
CA THR A 178 4.55 4.20 12.67
C THR A 178 4.70 3.32 11.43
N LEU A 179 3.95 2.21 11.36
CA LEU A 179 3.99 1.28 10.24
C LEU A 179 3.48 1.95 8.95
N LEU A 180 2.37 2.67 9.02
CA LEU A 180 1.83 3.38 7.86
C LEU A 180 2.78 4.46 7.35
N ASP A 181 3.42 5.23 8.24
CA ASP A 181 4.38 6.26 7.85
C ASP A 181 5.63 5.64 7.20
N THR A 182 6.08 4.51 7.73
CA THR A 182 7.17 3.71 7.15
C THR A 182 6.80 3.20 5.76
N ASN A 183 5.59 2.65 5.61
CA ASN A 183 5.11 2.13 4.34
C ASN A 183 4.95 3.23 3.29
N LEU A 184 4.54 4.44 3.70
CA LEU A 184 4.49 5.60 2.83
C LEU A 184 5.89 6.02 2.37
N GLU A 185 6.91 5.97 3.25
CA GLU A 185 8.31 6.19 2.88
C GLU A 185 8.76 5.17 1.82
N VAL A 186 8.43 3.88 2.00
CA VAL A 186 8.72 2.81 1.02
C VAL A 186 8.02 3.09 -0.31
N PHE A 187 6.73 3.42 -0.28
CA PHE A 187 5.96 3.77 -1.49
C PHE A 187 6.59 4.93 -2.25
N ASN A 188 6.98 6.00 -1.56
CA ASN A 188 7.59 7.17 -2.18
C ASN A 188 8.93 6.84 -2.86
N VAL A 189 9.76 6.01 -2.23
CA VAL A 189 11.02 5.55 -2.82
C VAL A 189 10.77 4.70 -4.06
N VAL A 190 9.84 3.75 -3.98
CA VAL A 190 9.47 2.89 -5.13
C VAL A 190 8.92 3.72 -6.27
N ASN A 191 7.96 4.61 -6.00
CA ASN A 191 7.35 5.47 -7.01
C ASN A 191 8.41 6.35 -7.69
N ARG A 192 9.35 6.94 -6.93
CA ARG A 192 10.47 7.69 -7.48
C ARG A 192 11.36 6.84 -8.39
N ASN A 193 11.70 5.62 -7.97
CA ASN A 193 12.52 4.72 -8.78
C ASN A 193 11.81 4.34 -10.09
N LEU A 194 10.50 4.06 -10.02
CA LEU A 194 9.66 3.77 -11.18
C LEU A 194 9.56 4.98 -12.12
N GLN A 195 9.43 6.20 -11.61
CA GLN A 195 9.44 7.42 -12.44
C GLN A 195 10.76 7.64 -13.18
N VAL A 196 11.89 7.28 -12.58
CA VAL A 196 13.20 7.37 -13.25
C VAL A 196 13.31 6.29 -14.33
N ALA A 197 12.88 5.06 -14.04
CA ALA A 197 12.82 3.98 -15.01
C ALA A 197 11.87 4.31 -16.17
N SER A 198 10.74 4.95 -15.88
CA SER A 198 9.73 5.30 -16.89
C SER A 198 10.19 6.35 -17.90
N ARG A 199 11.09 7.25 -17.48
CA ARG A 199 11.72 8.24 -18.36
C ARG A 199 12.79 7.65 -19.28
N THR A 200 13.34 6.49 -18.95
CA THR A 200 14.47 5.87 -19.64
C THR A 200 14.07 4.67 -20.51
N GLY A 201 12.90 4.07 -20.27
CA GLY A 201 12.38 2.96 -21.06
C GLY A 201 11.63 3.37 -22.33
N ASN A 202 11.65 2.51 -23.35
CA ASN A 202 10.83 2.67 -24.55
C ASN A 202 9.34 2.63 -24.18
N GLN A 203 8.59 3.68 -24.48
CA GLN A 203 7.16 3.85 -24.12
C GLN A 203 6.18 2.90 -24.86
N ASN A 204 6.66 1.90 -25.59
CA ASN A 204 5.85 1.08 -26.49
C ASN A 204 5.12 -0.08 -25.79
N THR A 205 5.26 -0.26 -24.47
CA THR A 205 4.57 -1.29 -23.68
C THR A 205 3.62 -0.68 -22.65
N LYS A 206 2.66 0.16 -23.09
CA LYS A 206 1.58 0.66 -22.23
C LYS A 206 0.55 -0.45 -21.91
N GLY A 207 0.94 -1.40 -21.06
CA GLY A 207 -0.02 -2.31 -20.41
C GLY A 207 -0.67 -1.61 -19.21
N GLN A 208 -1.98 -1.75 -19.02
CA GLN A 208 -2.63 -1.32 -17.79
C GLN A 208 -2.42 -2.38 -16.69
N TYR A 209 -1.41 -2.18 -15.83
CA TYR A 209 -1.08 -3.12 -14.74
C TYR A 209 -1.86 -2.86 -13.45
N ILE A 210 -2.24 -1.60 -13.23
CA ILE A 210 -3.09 -1.17 -12.14
C ILE A 210 -4.21 -0.35 -12.76
N SER A 211 -5.44 -0.67 -12.42
CA SER A 211 -6.62 0.06 -12.89
C SER A 211 -7.55 0.32 -11.73
N ILE A 212 -8.24 1.45 -11.78
CA ILE A 212 -9.18 1.83 -10.75
C ILE A 212 -10.58 1.67 -11.32
N ASN A 213 -11.36 0.78 -10.70
CA ASN A 213 -12.79 0.75 -10.90
C ASN A 213 -13.36 1.93 -10.13
N ASP A 214 -13.83 2.92 -10.87
CA ASP A 214 -14.68 3.94 -10.28
C ASP A 214 -16.03 3.29 -9.93
N ILE A 215 -16.14 2.76 -8.70
CA ILE A 215 -17.33 2.06 -8.22
C ILE A 215 -18.52 3.02 -8.21
N ASP A 216 -18.29 4.30 -7.96
CA ASP A 216 -19.36 5.29 -7.91
C ASP A 216 -19.81 5.69 -9.32
N LEU A 217 -18.90 5.74 -10.31
CA LEU A 217 -19.28 5.79 -11.73
C LEU A 217 -20.01 4.52 -12.18
N ILE A 218 -19.63 3.33 -11.69
CA ILE A 218 -20.34 2.09 -12.00
C ILE A 218 -21.74 2.08 -11.37
N LYS A 219 -21.89 2.55 -10.12
CA LYS A 219 -23.19 2.72 -9.47
C LYS A 219 -24.03 3.78 -10.18
N ALA A 220 -23.43 4.91 -10.56
CA ALA A 220 -24.08 5.99 -11.29
C ALA A 220 -24.53 5.51 -12.67
N ARG A 221 -23.69 4.78 -13.43
CA ARG A 221 -24.06 4.13 -14.69
C ARG A 221 -25.22 3.17 -14.50
N ARG A 222 -25.17 2.30 -13.49
CA ARG A 222 -26.29 1.40 -13.18
C ARG A 222 -27.56 2.13 -12.74
N ALA A 223 -27.44 3.28 -12.09
CA ALA A 223 -28.58 4.12 -11.73
C ALA A 223 -29.18 4.80 -12.96
N VAL A 224 -28.33 5.30 -13.87
CA VAL A 224 -28.71 5.86 -15.17
C VAL A 224 -29.33 4.79 -16.08
N ASP A 225 -28.77 3.60 -16.16
CA ASP A 225 -29.31 2.47 -16.93
C ASP A 225 -30.65 1.97 -16.37
N LYS A 226 -30.90 2.17 -15.07
CA LYS A 226 -32.18 1.89 -14.42
C LYS A 226 -33.17 3.05 -14.54
N LEU A 227 -32.70 4.26 -14.85
CA LEU A 227 -33.53 5.37 -15.30
C LEU A 227 -33.89 5.10 -16.76
N PHE A 228 -34.68 4.05 -17.00
CA PHE A 228 -35.52 4.01 -18.18
C PHE A 228 -36.43 5.23 -18.06
N PHE A 229 -36.14 6.25 -18.85
CA PHE A 229 -37.10 7.29 -19.09
C PHE A 229 -38.28 6.64 -19.80
N ASP A 230 -39.37 6.38 -19.08
CA ASP A 230 -40.71 6.18 -19.63
C ASP A 230 -41.20 7.51 -20.26
N THR A 231 -40.39 8.11 -21.14
CA THR A 231 -40.71 9.37 -21.82
C THR A 231 -41.07 9.15 -23.27
N THR A 232 -41.39 7.92 -23.67
CA THR A 232 -42.31 7.78 -24.80
C THR A 232 -43.70 7.94 -24.17
N PRO A 233 -44.36 9.11 -24.28
CA PRO A 233 -45.77 9.17 -23.91
C PRO A 233 -46.46 8.03 -24.64
N GLN A 234 -47.23 7.22 -23.89
CA GLN A 234 -48.05 6.20 -24.52
C GLN A 234 -48.84 6.88 -25.63
N LYS A 235 -48.83 6.28 -26.83
CA LYS A 235 -49.52 6.82 -28.00
C LYS A 235 -50.95 7.13 -27.59
N ASP A 236 -51.30 8.42 -27.57
CA ASP A 236 -52.63 8.86 -27.18
C ASP A 236 -53.64 8.09 -28.03
N PRO A 237 -54.53 7.29 -27.42
CA PRO A 237 -55.47 6.45 -28.17
C PRO A 237 -56.42 7.27 -29.04
N ASP A 238 -56.58 8.56 -28.75
CA ASP A 238 -57.42 9.49 -29.49
C ASP A 238 -56.63 10.33 -30.52
N TYR A 239 -55.31 10.14 -30.63
CA TYR A 239 -54.51 10.85 -31.63
C TYR A 239 -54.77 10.32 -33.03
N GLN A 240 -55.44 11.14 -33.84
CA GLN A 240 -55.50 10.97 -35.29
C GLN A 240 -54.46 11.88 -35.94
N ALA A 241 -53.50 11.28 -36.63
CA ALA A 241 -52.58 12.03 -37.46
C ALA A 241 -53.38 12.73 -38.58
N PRO A 242 -53.12 14.02 -38.87
CA PRO A 242 -53.79 14.70 -39.98
C PRO A 242 -53.43 14.02 -41.31
N GLU A 243 -54.40 13.90 -42.22
CA GLU A 243 -54.20 13.28 -43.54
C GLU A 243 -53.21 14.08 -44.42
N GLU A 244 -53.13 15.39 -44.21
CA GLU A 244 -52.17 16.27 -44.87
C GLU A 244 -51.31 16.96 -43.81
N LEU A 245 -49.99 16.96 -44.04
CA LEU A 245 -49.07 17.73 -43.22
C LEU A 245 -49.36 19.23 -43.45
N PRO A 246 -49.37 20.04 -42.39
CA PRO A 246 -49.50 21.49 -42.55
C PRO A 246 -48.34 22.02 -43.40
N ASP A 247 -48.63 23.03 -44.21
CA ASP A 247 -47.63 23.70 -45.02
C ASP A 247 -46.45 24.15 -44.14
N PRO A 248 -45.21 23.96 -44.61
CA PRO A 248 -44.03 24.41 -43.87
C PRO A 248 -44.12 25.92 -43.64
N VAL A 249 -44.07 26.33 -42.38
CA VAL A 249 -43.96 27.74 -42.02
C VAL A 249 -42.49 28.15 -42.25
N ASP A 250 -42.20 28.68 -43.44
CA ASP A 250 -40.86 29.14 -43.87
C ASP A 250 -40.36 30.40 -43.11
N SER A 251 -40.99 30.78 -42.00
CA SER A 251 -40.62 31.95 -41.20
C SER A 251 -40.20 31.55 -39.78
N TRP A 252 -39.03 30.91 -39.67
CA TRP A 252 -38.19 30.92 -38.48
C TRP A 252 -36.73 31.13 -38.85
#